data_AF-A0A8D3D6V6-F1
#
_entry.id   AF-A0A8D3D6V6-F1
#
_cell.length_a   1.000
_cell.length_b   1.000
_cell.length_c   1.000
_cell.angle_alpha   90.00
_cell.angle_beta   90.00
_cell.angle_gamma   90.00
#
_symmetry.space_group_name_H-M   'P 1'
#
loop_
_entity.id
_entity.type
_entity.pdbx_description
1 polymer ?
#
loop_
_entity_poly.entity_id
_entity_poly.type
_entity_poly.pdbx_seq_one_letter_code
_entity_poly.pdbx_strand_id
1 'polypeptide(L)'
;MAGKVKWVTDIEKSVLINNFEKREWIPVTESEDWHFYWMSIQTIRNVFSVDTGYRLSDDQMVNHFPNHYELTRKDLMIKNIKRYRKELEKESSPLAEKDENGKYIYLDFVPVTFMLPADYNLFVEEYRKNPSSTWIMKPCGKAQGKGIFLINKLSQIKKWSRDSRTSTFVAAASGKEAYVISLYIDNPLLIGGKKFDLRLYVLVTTYRIIL
;
A
#
# COMPACT_ATOMS: atom_id res chain seq x y z
N MET A 1 -33.89 -22.65 7.09
CA MET A 1 -32.54 -23.08 6.66
C MET A 1 -31.95 -21.92 5.86
N ALA A 2 -30.85 -21.34 6.30
CA ALA A 2 -30.13 -20.39 5.44
C ALA A 2 -29.72 -21.13 4.15
N GLY A 3 -30.01 -20.58 2.99
CA GLY A 3 -29.64 -21.18 1.70
C GLY A 3 -28.13 -21.37 1.58
N LYS A 4 -27.69 -22.27 0.69
CA LYS A 4 -26.25 -22.40 0.39
C LYS A 4 -25.73 -21.09 -0.19
N VAL A 5 -24.57 -20.65 0.30
CA VAL A 5 -23.91 -19.42 -0.17
C VAL A 5 -23.54 -19.59 -1.64
N LYS A 6 -23.84 -18.57 -2.44
CA LYS A 6 -23.50 -18.48 -3.86
C LYS A 6 -22.30 -17.57 -4.04
N TRP A 7 -21.30 -17.99 -4.81
CA TRP A 7 -20.05 -17.27 -4.96
C TRP A 7 -19.64 -17.03 -6.41
N VAL A 8 -18.90 -15.95 -6.62
CA VAL A 8 -18.33 -15.53 -7.90
C VAL A 8 -16.85 -15.16 -7.70
N THR A 9 -16.02 -15.40 -8.70
CA THR A 9 -14.68 -14.81 -8.77
C THR A 9 -14.27 -14.55 -10.21
N ASP A 10 -13.55 -13.46 -10.43
CA ASP A 10 -12.86 -13.13 -11.68
C ASP A 10 -11.36 -13.47 -11.59
N ILE A 11 -10.95 -14.20 -10.54
CA ILE A 11 -9.57 -14.61 -10.30
C ILE A 11 -9.48 -16.14 -10.24
N GLU A 12 -8.77 -16.72 -11.20
CA GLU A 12 -8.48 -18.16 -11.19
C GLU A 12 -7.34 -18.48 -10.20
N LYS A 13 -7.71 -18.74 -8.94
CA LYS A 13 -6.79 -19.25 -7.90
C LYS A 13 -7.36 -20.51 -7.27
N SER A 14 -6.67 -21.63 -7.47
CA SER A 14 -7.04 -22.93 -6.90
C SER A 14 -7.27 -22.88 -5.39
N VAL A 15 -6.45 -22.12 -4.65
CA VAL A 15 -6.61 -21.97 -3.20
C VAL A 15 -7.97 -21.36 -2.81
N LEU A 16 -8.51 -20.44 -3.62
CA LEU A 16 -9.82 -19.83 -3.37
C LEU A 16 -10.93 -20.82 -3.76
N ILE A 17 -10.86 -21.35 -4.98
CA ILE A 17 -11.87 -22.26 -5.54
C ILE A 17 -12.04 -23.50 -4.65
N ASN A 18 -10.93 -24.17 -4.32
CA ASN A 18 -10.94 -25.35 -3.45
C ASN A 18 -11.52 -25.03 -2.06
N ASN A 19 -11.37 -23.79 -1.58
CA ASN A 19 -11.87 -23.37 -0.28
C ASN A 19 -13.39 -23.13 -0.29
N PHE A 20 -13.93 -22.61 -1.40
CA PHE A 20 -15.36 -22.46 -1.63
C PHE A 20 -16.04 -23.81 -1.86
N GLU A 21 -15.44 -24.68 -2.68
CA GLU A 21 -15.93 -26.04 -2.93
C GLU A 21 -15.97 -26.88 -1.66
N LYS A 22 -14.92 -26.81 -0.83
CA LYS A 22 -14.89 -27.51 0.49
C LYS A 22 -15.98 -27.03 1.45
N ARG A 23 -16.51 -25.81 1.27
CA ARG A 23 -17.64 -25.26 2.04
C ARG A 23 -18.99 -25.57 1.40
N GLU A 24 -18.99 -26.31 0.30
CA GLU A 24 -20.18 -26.59 -0.51
C GLU A 24 -20.90 -25.31 -0.98
N TRP A 25 -20.15 -24.23 -1.20
CA TRP A 25 -20.70 -23.01 -1.79
C TRP A 25 -20.96 -23.21 -3.28
N ILE A 26 -22.05 -22.62 -3.77
CA ILE A 26 -22.52 -22.81 -5.14
C ILE A 26 -21.82 -21.79 -6.07
N PRO A 27 -21.02 -22.21 -7.05
CA PRO A 27 -20.49 -21.28 -8.04
C PRO A 27 -21.62 -20.75 -8.91
N VAL A 28 -21.62 -19.44 -9.15
CA VAL A 28 -22.54 -18.77 -10.08
C VAL A 28 -21.79 -17.77 -10.95
N THR A 29 -22.44 -17.26 -11.98
CA THR A 29 -21.92 -16.19 -12.83
C THR A 29 -22.22 -14.81 -12.25
N GLU A 30 -21.51 -13.78 -12.73
CA GLU A 30 -21.72 -12.39 -12.28
C GLU A 30 -23.10 -11.81 -12.63
N SER A 31 -23.78 -12.38 -13.63
CA SER A 31 -25.14 -12.01 -14.05
C SER A 31 -26.25 -12.65 -13.21
N GLU A 32 -25.90 -13.63 -12.38
CA GLU A 32 -26.84 -14.31 -11.49
C GLU A 32 -26.88 -13.63 -10.12
N ASP A 33 -27.86 -14.05 -9.30
CA ASP A 33 -27.91 -13.67 -7.90
C ASP A 33 -26.77 -14.35 -7.11
N TRP A 34 -25.95 -13.56 -6.41
CA TRP A 34 -24.76 -14.00 -5.69
C TRP A 34 -24.67 -13.36 -4.30
N HIS A 35 -24.01 -14.05 -3.37
CA HIS A 35 -23.81 -13.57 -1.99
C HIS A 35 -22.39 -13.07 -1.76
N PHE A 36 -21.38 -13.74 -2.35
CA PHE A 36 -19.98 -13.39 -2.15
C PHE A 36 -19.20 -13.35 -3.48
N TYR A 37 -18.65 -12.19 -3.81
CA TYR A 37 -17.80 -12.02 -4.99
C TYR A 37 -16.36 -11.71 -4.57
N TRP A 38 -15.46 -12.66 -4.83
CA TRP A 38 -14.02 -12.43 -4.75
C TRP A 38 -13.52 -11.74 -6.02
N MET A 39 -13.43 -10.42 -5.98
CA MET A 39 -13.08 -9.57 -7.12
C MET A 39 -11.58 -9.28 -7.20
N SER A 40 -11.09 -9.11 -8.42
CA SER A 40 -9.79 -8.54 -8.73
C SER A 40 -9.76 -7.05 -8.42
N ILE A 41 -8.55 -6.50 -8.31
CA ILE A 41 -8.33 -5.06 -8.08
C ILE A 41 -8.95 -4.21 -9.19
N GLN A 42 -8.99 -4.70 -10.44
CA GLN A 42 -9.57 -3.94 -11.55
C GLN A 42 -11.09 -3.89 -11.44
N THR A 43 -11.72 -5.04 -11.20
CA THR A 43 -13.18 -5.17 -11.09
C THR A 43 -13.72 -4.38 -9.92
N ILE A 44 -13.11 -4.51 -8.74
CA ILE A 44 -13.59 -3.78 -7.55
C ILE A 44 -13.46 -2.26 -7.71
N ARG A 45 -12.44 -1.77 -8.43
CA ARG A 45 -12.28 -0.33 -8.71
C ARG A 45 -13.41 0.19 -9.57
N ASN A 46 -13.86 -0.61 -10.54
CA ASN A 46 -15.01 -0.25 -11.36
C ASN A 46 -16.29 -0.25 -10.51
N VAL A 47 -16.49 -1.29 -9.69
CA VAL A 47 -17.64 -1.44 -8.78
C VAL A 47 -17.76 -0.28 -7.79
N PHE A 48 -16.65 0.21 -7.24
CA PHE A 48 -16.64 1.38 -6.36
C PHE A 48 -16.53 2.73 -7.09
N SER A 49 -16.44 2.74 -8.42
CA SER A 49 -16.41 3.98 -9.18
C SER A 49 -17.80 4.62 -9.19
N VAL A 50 -17.85 5.89 -8.81
CA VAL A 50 -19.08 6.69 -8.78
C VAL A 50 -19.75 6.73 -10.16
N ASP A 51 -18.96 6.70 -11.23
CA ASP A 51 -19.43 6.77 -12.61
C ASP A 51 -20.26 5.55 -13.05
N THR A 52 -20.06 4.41 -12.39
CA THR A 52 -20.82 3.19 -12.73
C THR A 52 -22.20 3.18 -12.10
N GLY A 53 -22.43 3.97 -11.04
CA GLY A 53 -23.66 3.97 -10.26
C GLY A 53 -23.98 2.63 -9.56
N TYR A 54 -23.05 1.66 -9.58
CA TYR A 54 -23.28 0.33 -9.03
C TYR A 54 -23.38 0.38 -7.50
N ARG A 55 -24.37 -0.32 -6.95
CA ARG A 55 -24.59 -0.44 -5.51
C ARG A 55 -24.76 -1.90 -5.15
N LEU A 56 -24.00 -2.34 -4.15
CA LEU A 56 -24.13 -3.67 -3.56
C LEU A 56 -25.43 -3.75 -2.76
N SER A 57 -26.12 -4.89 -2.86
CA SER A 57 -27.24 -5.24 -1.99
C SER A 57 -26.76 -5.59 -0.58
N ASP A 58 -27.66 -5.58 0.42
CA ASP A 58 -27.32 -5.84 1.83
C ASP A 58 -26.78 -7.26 2.10
N ASP A 59 -27.12 -8.22 1.23
CA ASP A 59 -26.69 -9.61 1.25
C ASP A 59 -25.44 -9.89 0.41
N GLN A 60 -24.93 -8.87 -0.30
CA GLN A 60 -23.75 -8.96 -1.15
C GLN A 60 -22.48 -8.56 -0.42
N MET A 61 -21.49 -9.44 -0.45
CA MET A 61 -20.18 -9.25 0.14
C MET A 61 -19.08 -9.29 -0.91
N VAL A 62 -18.10 -8.40 -0.74
CA VAL A 62 -16.90 -8.32 -1.59
C VAL A 62 -15.63 -8.34 -0.74
N ASN A 63 -14.52 -8.77 -1.32
CA ASN A 63 -13.23 -8.96 -0.65
C ASN A 63 -12.38 -7.68 -0.47
N HIS A 64 -12.97 -6.51 -0.67
CA HIS A 64 -12.26 -5.23 -0.68
C HIS A 64 -13.15 -4.11 -0.12
N PHE A 65 -12.54 -3.17 0.60
CA PHE A 65 -13.22 -1.94 0.99
C PHE A 65 -13.04 -0.84 -0.06
N PRO A 66 -13.98 0.11 -0.13
CA PRO A 66 -13.79 1.36 -0.86
C PRO A 66 -12.50 2.05 -0.41
N ASN A 67 -11.80 2.69 -1.35
CA ASN A 67 -10.53 3.39 -1.08
C ASN A 67 -9.42 2.52 -0.45
N HIS A 68 -9.44 1.18 -0.60
CA HIS A 68 -8.40 0.28 -0.10
C HIS A 68 -6.96 0.67 -0.54
N TYR A 69 -6.83 1.41 -1.64
CA TYR A 69 -5.55 1.91 -2.14
C TYR A 69 -4.89 2.94 -1.22
N GLU A 70 -5.63 3.58 -0.31
CA GLU A 70 -5.12 4.55 0.68
C GLU A 70 -4.08 3.93 1.63
N LEU A 71 -4.21 2.63 1.91
CA LEU A 71 -3.26 1.90 2.75
C LEU A 71 -2.28 1.02 1.95
N THR A 72 -2.63 0.64 0.72
CA THR A 72 -1.81 -0.29 -0.09
C THR A 72 -0.87 0.42 -1.07
N ARG A 73 -1.15 1.67 -1.47
CA ARG A 73 -0.19 2.50 -2.23
C ARG A 73 0.80 3.18 -1.29
N LYS A 74 2.09 3.13 -1.65
CA LYS A 74 3.18 3.61 -0.77
C LYS A 74 3.08 5.11 -0.48
N ASP A 75 2.75 5.93 -1.47
CA ASP A 75 2.60 7.37 -1.31
C ASP A 75 1.42 7.72 -0.39
N LEU A 76 0.27 7.09 -0.61
CA LEU A 76 -0.93 7.36 0.19
C LEU A 76 -0.79 6.86 1.63
N MET A 77 -0.21 5.67 1.82
CA MET A 77 0.08 5.14 3.16
C MET A 77 0.96 6.12 3.96
N ILE A 78 2.02 6.65 3.36
CA ILE A 78 2.91 7.62 4.02
C ILE A 78 2.18 8.94 4.30
N LYS A 79 1.34 9.44 3.37
CA LYS A 79 0.52 10.64 3.60
C LYS A 79 -0.45 10.42 4.76
N ASN A 80 -1.12 9.28 4.81
CA ASN A 80 -2.09 8.93 5.85
C ASN A 80 -1.42 8.80 7.22
N ILE A 81 -0.23 8.17 7.31
CA ILE A 81 0.55 8.11 8.56
C ILE A 81 0.99 9.50 9.02
N LYS A 82 1.48 10.35 8.10
CA LYS A 82 1.85 11.74 8.42
C LYS A 82 0.63 12.54 8.91
N ARG A 83 -0.55 12.35 8.31
CA ARG A 83 -1.80 12.98 8.75
C ARG A 83 -2.22 12.50 10.14
N TYR A 84 -2.23 11.19 10.35
CA TYR A 84 -2.58 10.57 11.63
C TYR A 84 -1.71 11.05 12.78
N ARG A 85 -0.38 11.09 12.60
CA ARG A 85 0.54 11.65 13.59
C ARG A 85 0.21 13.10 13.97
N LYS A 86 -0.09 13.95 12.99
CA LYS A 86 -0.47 15.36 13.22
C LYS A 86 -1.82 15.51 13.93
N GLU A 87 -2.77 14.63 13.64
CA GLU A 87 -4.07 14.63 14.33
C GLU A 87 -3.90 14.26 15.80
N LEU A 88 -3.15 13.18 16.09
CA LEU A 88 -2.85 12.78 17.46
C LEU A 88 -2.09 13.85 18.26
N GLU A 89 -1.17 14.59 17.62
CA GLU A 89 -0.50 15.73 18.25
C GLU A 89 -1.47 16.85 18.62
N LYS A 90 -2.41 17.19 17.74
CA LYS A 90 -3.44 18.22 18.01
C LYS A 90 -4.36 17.81 19.14
N GLU A 91 -4.69 16.53 19.22
CA GLU A 91 -5.53 15.95 20.26
C GLU A 91 -4.77 15.72 21.58
N SER A 92 -3.48 16.03 21.64
CA SER A 92 -2.61 15.73 22.80
C SER A 92 -2.69 14.26 23.23
N SER A 93 -2.82 13.35 22.26
CA SER A 93 -2.90 11.92 22.50
C SER A 93 -1.57 11.40 23.06
N PRO A 94 -1.58 10.52 24.08
CA PRO A 94 -0.37 9.84 24.56
C PRO A 94 0.37 9.07 23.45
N LEU A 95 -0.33 8.66 22.39
CA LEU A 95 0.29 7.97 21.24
C LEU A 95 1.22 8.89 20.43
N ALA A 96 1.06 10.21 20.52
CA ALA A 96 1.92 11.20 19.85
C ALA A 96 3.13 11.62 20.71
N GLU A 97 3.36 10.97 21.86
CA GLU A 97 4.50 11.24 22.73
C GLU A 97 5.83 11.10 21.97
N LYS A 98 6.76 12.02 22.25
CA LYS A 98 8.09 12.09 21.64
C LYS A 98 9.17 12.05 22.71
N ASP A 99 10.29 11.45 22.37
CA ASP A 99 11.50 11.46 23.19
C ASP A 99 12.23 12.83 23.14
N GLU A 100 13.33 12.94 23.89
CA GLU A 100 14.19 14.14 23.95
C GLU A 100 14.78 14.56 22.59
N ASN A 101 14.83 13.64 21.62
CA ASN A 101 15.33 13.88 20.27
C ASN A 101 14.19 14.23 19.28
N GLY A 102 12.95 14.32 19.75
CA GLY A 102 11.76 14.62 18.95
C GLY A 102 11.24 13.43 18.14
N LYS A 103 11.67 12.21 18.44
CA LYS A 103 11.20 10.98 17.79
C LYS A 103 9.96 10.45 18.49
N TYR A 104 8.96 10.00 17.75
CA TYR A 104 7.77 9.39 18.36
C TYR A 104 8.14 8.12 19.12
N ILE A 105 7.62 7.95 20.32
CA ILE A 105 7.87 6.74 21.12
C ILE A 105 7.06 5.55 20.56
N TYR A 106 5.77 5.74 20.32
CA TYR A 106 4.87 4.66 19.88
C TYR A 106 4.69 4.58 18.37
N LEU A 107 4.99 5.67 17.64
CA LEU A 107 4.72 5.78 16.21
C LEU A 107 5.97 5.70 15.34
N ASP A 108 7.12 5.32 15.88
CA ASP A 108 8.40 5.20 15.14
C ASP A 108 8.60 3.84 14.45
N PHE A 109 7.58 3.37 13.74
CA PHE A 109 7.64 2.11 12.98
C PHE A 109 7.75 2.32 11.47
N VAL A 110 7.77 3.58 11.00
CA VAL A 110 7.92 3.94 9.59
C VAL A 110 9.20 4.75 9.39
N PRO A 111 10.15 4.26 8.56
CA PRO A 111 11.38 4.99 8.30
C PRO A 111 11.11 6.38 7.68
N VAL A 112 12.05 7.30 7.87
CA VAL A 112 12.00 8.63 7.27
C VAL A 112 11.80 8.51 5.76
N THR A 113 10.72 9.08 5.25
CA THR A 113 10.25 8.86 3.88
C THR A 113 9.73 10.15 3.24
N PHE A 114 10.11 10.36 1.98
CA PHE A 114 9.78 11.52 1.15
C PHE A 114 9.17 11.07 -0.19
N MET A 115 8.31 11.89 -0.77
CA MET A 115 7.67 11.66 -2.07
C MET A 115 8.36 12.46 -3.17
N LEU A 116 8.96 11.80 -4.15
CA LEU A 116 9.60 12.48 -5.27
C LEU A 116 8.65 12.62 -6.47
N PRO A 117 8.66 13.78 -7.16
CA PRO A 117 9.60 14.89 -7.01
C PRO A 117 9.21 15.95 -5.95
N ALA A 118 8.02 15.90 -5.37
CA ALA A 118 7.46 16.97 -4.53
C ALA A 118 8.31 17.33 -3.30
N ASP A 119 8.86 16.33 -2.61
CA ASP A 119 9.62 16.47 -1.37
C ASP A 119 11.15 16.47 -1.63
N TYR A 120 11.61 16.70 -2.87
CA TYR A 120 13.04 16.58 -3.21
C TYR A 120 13.94 17.47 -2.35
N ASN A 121 13.56 18.72 -2.12
CA ASN A 121 14.36 19.65 -1.31
C ASN A 121 14.45 19.19 0.16
N LEU A 122 13.32 18.76 0.74
CA LEU A 122 13.27 18.22 2.10
C LEU A 122 14.15 16.96 2.24
N PHE A 123 14.11 16.08 1.23
CA PHE A 123 15.00 14.92 1.19
C PHE A 123 16.49 15.34 1.13
N VAL A 124 16.84 16.35 0.32
CA VAL A 124 18.24 16.82 0.21
C VAL A 124 18.73 17.42 1.53
N GLU A 125 17.89 18.17 2.24
CA GLU A 125 18.20 18.69 3.57
C GLU A 125 18.46 17.56 4.57
N GLU A 126 17.59 16.54 4.58
CA GLU A 126 17.74 15.38 5.46
C GLU A 126 19.00 14.56 5.12
N TYR A 127 19.25 14.32 3.83
CA TYR A 127 20.44 13.61 3.36
C TYR A 127 21.74 14.30 3.81
N ARG A 128 21.77 15.64 3.82
CA ARG A 128 22.97 16.40 4.23
C ARG A 128 23.32 16.23 5.71
N LYS A 129 22.37 15.87 6.57
CA LYS A 129 22.63 15.59 8.00
C LYS A 129 23.48 14.33 8.18
N ASN A 130 23.30 13.33 7.31
CA ASN A 130 24.10 12.11 7.29
C ASN A 130 24.31 11.62 5.83
N PRO A 131 25.35 12.13 5.13
CA PRO A 131 25.60 11.78 3.73
C PRO A 131 26.00 10.31 3.48
N SER A 132 26.42 9.58 4.52
CA SER A 132 26.72 8.14 4.44
C SER A 132 25.47 7.25 4.46
N SER A 133 24.30 7.81 4.77
CA SER A 133 23.05 7.05 4.80
C SER A 133 22.71 6.45 3.44
N THR A 134 22.30 5.18 3.46
CA THR A 134 21.72 4.51 2.29
C THR A 134 20.22 4.73 2.28
N TRP A 135 19.66 4.98 1.09
CA TRP A 135 18.24 5.19 0.87
C TRP A 135 17.72 4.22 -0.17
N ILE A 136 16.46 3.81 -0.03
CA ILE A 136 15.79 2.91 -0.95
C ILE A 136 14.71 3.69 -1.72
N MET A 137 14.80 3.64 -3.06
CA MET A 137 13.81 4.21 -3.96
C MET A 137 12.83 3.12 -4.40
N LYS A 138 11.53 3.42 -4.33
CA LYS A 138 10.46 2.49 -4.71
C LYS A 138 9.38 3.23 -5.53
N PRO A 139 8.88 2.66 -6.63
CA PRO A 139 7.75 3.25 -7.34
C PRO A 139 6.47 3.16 -6.49
N CYS A 140 5.66 4.21 -6.50
CA CYS A 140 4.48 4.31 -5.64
C CYS A 140 3.45 3.21 -5.91
N GLY A 141 3.15 2.94 -7.20
CA GLY A 141 2.09 2.03 -7.63
C GLY A 141 2.54 0.63 -8.06
N LYS A 142 3.84 0.29 -8.01
CA LYS A 142 4.35 -1.03 -8.41
C LYS A 142 4.59 -1.97 -7.23
N ALA A 143 4.62 -3.26 -7.51
CA ALA A 143 4.84 -4.34 -6.54
C ALA A 143 5.95 -5.30 -7.01
N GLN A 144 6.22 -6.36 -6.22
CA GLN A 144 7.16 -7.44 -6.55
C GLN A 144 8.63 -7.01 -6.72
N GLY A 145 9.04 -5.92 -6.06
CA GLY A 145 10.42 -5.44 -6.13
C GLY A 145 10.80 -4.73 -7.45
N LYS A 146 9.89 -4.66 -8.42
CA LYS A 146 10.15 -4.03 -9.72
C LYS A 146 10.39 -2.52 -9.56
N GLY A 147 11.49 -2.04 -10.13
CA GLY A 147 11.89 -0.63 -10.08
C GLY A 147 12.45 -0.17 -8.73
N ILE A 148 12.76 -1.09 -7.81
CA ILE A 148 13.42 -0.75 -6.55
C ILE A 148 14.93 -0.66 -6.76
N PHE A 149 15.55 0.38 -6.22
CA PHE A 149 17.01 0.51 -6.20
C PHE A 149 17.48 1.27 -4.97
N LEU A 150 18.75 1.05 -4.61
CA LEU A 150 19.40 1.76 -3.52
C LEU A 150 20.19 2.96 -4.07
N ILE A 151 20.27 4.00 -3.26
CA ILE A 151 21.14 5.12 -3.47
C ILE A 151 21.92 5.42 -2.20
N ASN A 152 23.15 5.89 -2.36
CA ASN A 152 23.97 6.42 -1.28
C ASN A 152 24.63 7.76 -1.66
N LYS A 153 24.44 8.22 -2.91
CA LYS A 153 24.96 9.50 -3.42
C LYS A 153 23.86 10.27 -4.15
N LEU A 154 23.73 11.57 -3.88
CA LEU A 154 22.76 12.45 -4.57
C LEU A 154 22.90 12.44 -6.10
N SER A 155 24.12 12.23 -6.61
CA SER A 155 24.38 12.13 -8.06
C SER A 155 23.62 10.98 -8.73
N GLN A 156 23.34 9.89 -8.00
CA GLN A 156 22.59 8.74 -8.53
C GLN A 156 21.13 9.12 -8.83
N ILE A 157 20.48 9.93 -7.98
CA ILE A 157 19.11 10.43 -8.24
C ILE A 157 19.10 11.32 -9.48
N LYS A 158 20.08 12.23 -9.60
CA LYS A 158 20.17 13.14 -10.75
C LYS A 158 20.35 12.36 -12.05
N LYS A 159 21.19 11.33 -12.06
CA LYS A 159 21.39 10.44 -13.21
C LYS A 159 20.08 9.71 -13.55
N TRP A 160 19.47 9.04 -12.57
CA TRP A 160 18.19 8.35 -12.74
C TRP A 160 17.09 9.27 -13.31
N SER A 161 16.97 10.50 -12.79
CA SER A 161 15.98 11.46 -13.28
C SER A 161 16.24 11.95 -14.71
N ARG A 162 17.50 11.92 -15.18
CA ARG A 162 17.87 12.27 -16.57
C ARG A 162 17.59 11.10 -17.50
N ASP A 163 18.05 9.91 -17.13
CA ASP A 163 17.88 8.67 -17.92
C ASP A 163 16.39 8.33 -18.08
N SER A 164 15.57 8.61 -17.07
CA SER A 164 14.11 8.41 -17.15
C SER A 164 13.40 9.35 -18.14
N ARG A 165 14.03 10.47 -18.57
CA ARG A 165 13.50 11.34 -19.63
C ARG A 165 13.88 10.83 -21.02
N THR A 166 14.89 9.98 -21.13
CA THR A 166 15.40 9.39 -22.39
C THR A 166 15.02 7.92 -22.57
N SER A 167 14.56 7.24 -21.52
CA SER A 167 14.13 5.84 -21.62
C SER A 167 12.73 5.74 -22.22
N THR A 168 12.63 5.15 -23.41
CA THR A 168 11.43 4.82 -24.20
C THR A 168 10.44 3.85 -23.51
N PHE A 169 10.62 3.55 -22.21
CA PHE A 169 9.74 2.69 -21.40
C PHE A 169 8.68 3.48 -20.59
N VAL A 170 8.57 4.80 -20.80
CA VAL A 170 7.65 5.69 -20.06
C VAL A 170 6.81 6.56 -21.00
N ALA A 171 6.29 5.96 -22.08
CA ALA A 171 5.26 6.57 -22.91
C ALA A 171 3.93 5.84 -22.71
N ALA A 172 3.31 6.06 -21.56
CA ALA A 172 1.86 5.98 -21.45
C ALA A 172 1.39 7.29 -20.82
N ALA A 173 0.51 7.98 -21.54
CA ALA A 173 0.02 9.32 -21.32
C ALA A 173 -0.16 9.70 -19.83
N SER A 174 0.37 10.88 -19.46
CA SER A 174 0.26 11.58 -18.17
C SER A 174 1.24 11.19 -17.05
N GLY A 175 2.18 12.10 -16.76
CA GLY A 175 2.85 12.18 -15.46
C GLY A 175 4.07 11.27 -15.29
N LYS A 176 5.19 11.86 -14.88
CA LYS A 176 6.38 11.11 -14.42
C LYS A 176 5.97 10.11 -13.34
N GLU A 177 6.48 8.88 -13.41
CA GLU A 177 6.27 7.87 -12.37
C GLU A 177 6.72 8.42 -11.01
N ALA A 178 5.79 8.48 -10.05
CA ALA A 178 6.09 8.94 -8.69
C ALA A 178 6.84 7.86 -7.91
N TYR A 179 7.82 8.29 -7.11
CA TYR A 179 8.62 7.42 -6.27
C TYR A 179 8.54 7.86 -4.81
N VAL A 180 8.60 6.89 -3.91
CA VAL A 180 8.95 7.14 -2.51
C VAL A 180 10.44 6.86 -2.33
N ILE A 181 11.11 7.74 -1.60
CA ILE A 181 12.49 7.54 -1.12
C ILE A 181 12.45 7.43 0.40
N SER A 182 13.00 6.35 0.92
CA SER A 182 12.93 6.01 2.34
C SER A 182 14.31 5.65 2.87
N LEU A 183 14.61 6.02 4.11
CA LEU A 183 15.88 5.64 4.75
C LEU A 183 15.96 4.11 4.80
N TYR A 184 17.07 3.55 4.33
CA TYR A 184 17.26 2.11 4.32
C TYR A 184 17.62 1.63 5.72
N ILE A 185 16.94 0.57 6.19
CA ILE A 185 17.29 -0.11 7.44
C ILE A 185 18.54 -0.95 7.17
N ASP A 186 19.68 -0.43 7.61
CA ASP A 186 21.03 -0.94 7.38
C ASP A 186 21.47 -1.99 8.41
N ASN A 187 20.88 -1.98 9.60
CA ASN A 187 21.06 -3.02 10.63
C ASN A 187 19.78 -3.88 10.82
N PRO A 188 19.37 -4.69 9.81
CA PRO A 188 18.23 -5.58 9.96
C PRO A 188 18.59 -6.79 10.83
N LEU A 189 17.58 -7.37 11.51
CA LEU A 189 17.73 -8.69 12.11
C LEU A 189 18.08 -9.73 11.03
N LEU A 190 19.08 -10.57 11.32
CA LEU A 190 19.57 -11.61 10.42
C LEU A 190 19.29 -13.00 11.03
N ILE A 191 18.85 -13.93 10.18
CA ILE A 191 18.78 -15.36 10.52
C ILE A 191 19.75 -16.09 9.59
N GLY A 192 20.75 -16.76 10.16
CA GLY A 192 21.80 -17.42 9.38
C GLY A 192 22.58 -16.46 8.45
N GLY A 193 22.78 -15.20 8.88
CA GLY A 193 23.46 -14.17 8.09
C GLY A 193 22.63 -13.60 6.93
N LYS A 194 21.35 -13.96 6.79
CA LYS A 194 20.46 -13.47 5.73
C LYS A 194 19.38 -12.56 6.30
N LYS A 195 19.15 -11.45 5.59
CA LYS A 195 18.01 -10.55 5.83
C LYS A 195 16.71 -11.25 5.42
N PHE A 196 15.64 -11.00 6.16
CA PHE A 196 14.30 -11.46 5.83
C PHE A 196 13.27 -10.34 6.10
N ASP A 197 12.04 -10.55 5.63
CA ASP A 197 10.88 -9.75 5.99
C ASP A 197 9.77 -10.65 6.53
N LEU A 198 8.85 -10.07 7.31
CA LEU A 198 7.68 -10.76 7.85
C LEU A 198 6.45 -10.43 7.00
N ARG A 199 5.74 -11.46 6.55
CA ARG A 199 4.42 -11.32 5.94
C ARG A 199 3.34 -11.62 6.97
N LEU A 200 2.64 -10.57 7.39
CA LEU A 200 1.45 -10.68 8.23
C LEU A 200 0.19 -10.57 7.37
N TYR A 201 -0.77 -11.47 7.59
CA TYR A 201 -2.09 -11.43 6.95
C TYR A 201 -3.11 -10.93 7.97
N VAL A 202 -3.76 -9.80 7.66
CA VAL A 202 -4.76 -9.16 8.51
C VAL A 202 -6.09 -9.15 7.76
N LEU A 203 -7.13 -9.69 8.38
CA LEU A 203 -8.49 -9.64 7.87
C LEU A 203 -9.26 -8.53 8.60
N VAL A 204 -9.72 -7.55 7.85
CA VAL A 204 -10.66 -6.52 8.35
C VAL A 204 -12.04 -6.92 7.86
N THR A 205 -12.97 -7.15 8.78
CA THR A 205 -14.36 -7.52 8.46
C THR A 205 -15.29 -6.32 8.44
N THR A 206 -14.96 -5.25 9.19
CA THR A 206 -15.74 -4.01 9.26
C THR A 206 -14.85 -2.84 9.71
N TYR A 207 -15.17 -1.62 9.24
CA TYR A 207 -14.62 -0.36 9.77
C TYR A 207 -15.58 0.37 10.70
N ARG A 208 -16.83 -0.12 10.85
CA ARG A 208 -17.73 0.41 11.87
C ARG A 208 -17.26 -0.12 13.21
N ILE A 209 -16.79 0.78 14.07
CA ILE A 209 -16.65 0.51 15.49
C ILE A 209 -18.08 0.37 16.01
N ILE A 210 -18.47 -0.83 16.41
CA ILE A 210 -19.66 -1.01 17.25
C ILE A 210 -19.25 -0.42 18.60
N LEU A 211 -19.67 0.82 18.85
CA LEU A 211 -19.63 1.43 20.19
C LEU A 211 -20.72 0.80 21.05
#